data_AF-A0A7K4HGJ4-F1
#
_entry.id   AF-A0A7K4HGJ4-F1
#
_cell.length_a   1.000
_cell.length_b   1.000
_cell.length_c   1.000
_cell.angle_alpha   90.00
_cell.angle_beta   90.00
_cell.angle_gamma   90.00
#
_symmetry.space_group_name_H-M   'P 1'
#
loop_
_entity.id
_entity.type
_entity.pdbx_description
1 polymer ?
#
loop_
_entity_poly.entity_id
_entity_poly.type
_entity_poly.pdbx_seq_one_letter_code
_entity_poly.pdbx_strand_id
1 'polypeptide(L)'
;MSEEKNSKIEEQINQNKYLVGPGLGLIIIGLSYLVWWLMPFAFDAFFVDMRWAHNWVYAIVILNVGIAWYYKSPLSRIIAVFQAFMLPVTASGSFDTIILTYVSTFIAFLWVLTLLIEKIRGIEFLKERCSLKTRNWINLHTMVFTWILIAHISLVFLIGRLPLENQLLGFGTYAGYLANLPPESLEFATWAFDITLLAWAAIVIYEQIKLGYNYKNKPWPKFGFWWVFVCMGSSLIALLIQELTIGF
;
A
#
# COMPACT_ATOMS: atom_id res chain seq x y z
N MET A 1 33.29 23.70 17.15
CA MET A 1 32.39 22.55 17.47
C MET A 1 30.94 22.74 17.02
N SER A 2 30.41 23.96 16.90
CA SER A 2 29.04 24.22 16.39
C SER A 2 28.96 24.20 14.85
N GLU A 3 29.97 24.74 14.15
CA GLU A 3 29.99 24.83 12.68
C GLU A 3 30.10 23.47 11.99
N GLU A 4 30.95 22.58 12.50
CA GLU A 4 31.11 21.22 11.96
C GLU A 4 29.86 20.35 12.16
N LYS A 5 29.05 20.66 13.18
CA LYS A 5 27.76 20.01 13.42
C LYS A 5 26.69 20.54 12.48
N ASN A 6 26.72 21.85 12.18
CA ASN A 6 25.81 22.48 11.23
C ASN A 6 26.10 22.07 9.79
N SER A 7 27.39 21.95 9.39
CA SER A 7 27.74 21.49 8.04
C SER A 7 27.34 20.03 7.81
N LYS A 8 27.51 19.14 8.79
CA LYS A 8 27.03 17.74 8.71
C LYS A 8 25.51 17.64 8.63
N ILE A 9 24.78 18.56 9.27
CA ILE A 9 23.32 18.64 9.17
C ILE A 9 22.89 19.14 7.79
N GLU A 10 23.51 20.19 7.27
CA GLU A 10 23.24 20.69 5.91
C GLU A 10 23.60 19.66 4.83
N GLU A 11 24.69 18.94 5.01
CA GLU A 11 25.11 17.85 4.14
C GLU A 11 24.14 16.67 4.23
N GLN A 12 23.63 16.31 5.41
CA GLN A 12 22.55 15.32 5.57
C GLN A 12 21.23 15.78 4.93
N ILE A 13 20.88 17.06 5.04
CA ILE A 13 19.69 17.65 4.41
C ILE A 13 19.84 17.61 2.88
N ASN A 14 21.01 17.94 2.36
CA ASN A 14 21.32 17.85 0.92
C ASN A 14 21.44 16.41 0.41
N GLN A 15 21.90 15.45 1.22
CA GLN A 15 21.88 14.03 0.88
C GLN A 15 20.45 13.46 0.86
N ASN A 16 19.53 14.04 1.64
CA ASN A 16 18.09 13.73 1.64
C ASN A 16 17.33 14.31 0.42
N LYS A 17 18.03 14.98 -0.50
CA LYS A 17 17.45 15.55 -1.74
C LYS A 17 16.84 14.48 -2.64
N TYR A 18 17.26 13.23 -2.51
CA TYR A 18 16.63 12.07 -3.13
C TYR A 18 15.62 11.46 -2.15
N LEU A 19 14.33 11.58 -2.49
CA LEU A 19 13.16 11.11 -1.72
C LEU A 19 13.05 9.56 -1.67
N VAL A 20 14.16 8.84 -1.46
CA VAL A 20 14.24 7.38 -1.52
C VAL A 20 13.73 6.74 -0.24
N GLY A 21 12.68 5.93 -0.34
CA GLY A 21 11.91 5.55 0.84
C GLY A 21 10.67 4.68 0.68
N PRO A 22 10.09 4.05 1.71
CA PRO A 22 8.84 3.30 1.65
C PRO A 22 7.68 3.95 0.91
N GLY A 23 7.55 5.27 0.94
CA GLY A 23 6.58 5.97 0.07
C GLY A 23 6.84 5.70 -1.41
N LEU A 24 8.08 5.93 -1.87
CA LEU A 24 8.53 5.59 -3.23
C LEU A 24 8.45 4.09 -3.48
N GLY A 25 8.73 3.27 -2.47
CA GLY A 25 8.53 1.83 -2.50
C GLY A 25 7.10 1.43 -2.88
N LEU A 26 6.12 2.01 -2.18
CA LEU A 26 4.71 1.82 -2.49
C LEU A 26 4.36 2.37 -3.88
N ILE A 27 4.93 3.50 -4.30
CA ILE A 27 4.73 4.01 -5.67
C ILE A 27 5.24 2.99 -6.70
N ILE A 28 6.44 2.44 -6.51
CA ILE A 28 7.02 1.44 -7.41
C ILE A 28 6.16 0.18 -7.46
N ILE A 29 5.77 -0.37 -6.30
CA ILE A 29 4.90 -1.56 -6.24
C ILE A 29 3.56 -1.26 -6.91
N GLY A 30 2.90 -0.17 -6.53
CA GLY A 30 1.58 0.21 -7.05
C GLY A 30 1.59 0.44 -8.55
N LEU A 31 2.60 1.13 -9.09
CA LEU A 31 2.76 1.30 -10.54
C LEU A 31 3.05 -0.02 -11.26
N SER A 32 3.95 -0.84 -10.71
CA SER A 32 4.29 -2.14 -11.31
C SER A 32 3.05 -3.04 -11.36
N TYR A 33 2.28 -3.07 -10.27
CA TYR A 33 1.05 -3.85 -10.17
C TYR A 33 -0.04 -3.32 -11.09
N LEU A 34 -0.19 -1.99 -11.17
CA LEU A 34 -1.14 -1.35 -12.08
C LEU A 34 -0.81 -1.65 -13.54
N VAL A 35 0.46 -1.54 -13.93
CA VAL A 35 0.92 -1.85 -15.30
C VAL A 35 0.64 -3.31 -15.63
N TRP A 36 0.97 -4.23 -14.72
CA TRP A 36 0.70 -5.66 -14.89
C TRP A 36 -0.78 -5.93 -15.16
N TRP A 37 -1.67 -5.36 -14.35
CA TRP A 37 -3.12 -5.53 -14.46
C TRP A 37 -3.80 -4.67 -15.53
N LEU A 38 -3.03 -3.91 -16.31
CA LEU A 38 -3.48 -3.23 -17.53
C LEU A 38 -2.96 -3.91 -18.81
N MET A 39 -2.19 -4.99 -18.69
CA MET A 39 -1.73 -5.75 -19.86
C MET A 39 -2.87 -6.59 -20.47
N PRO A 40 -2.82 -6.92 -21.78
CA PRO A 40 -3.88 -7.67 -22.45
C PRO A 40 -4.26 -8.99 -21.76
N PHE A 41 -3.27 -9.77 -21.32
CA PHE A 41 -3.53 -11.05 -20.65
C PHE A 41 -4.31 -10.91 -19.34
N ALA A 42 -4.15 -9.78 -18.63
CA ALA A 42 -4.87 -9.51 -17.39
C ALA A 42 -6.33 -9.12 -17.67
N PHE A 43 -6.58 -8.44 -18.79
CA PHE A 43 -7.95 -8.20 -19.27
C PHE A 43 -8.63 -9.50 -19.70
N ASP A 44 -7.91 -10.42 -20.36
CA ASP A 44 -8.45 -11.73 -20.70
C ASP A 44 -8.89 -12.49 -19.44
N ALA A 45 -8.05 -12.52 -18.40
CA ALA A 45 -8.40 -13.12 -17.10
C ALA A 45 -9.64 -12.44 -16.46
N PHE A 46 -9.72 -11.11 -16.51
CA PHE A 46 -10.87 -10.36 -16.01
C PHE A 46 -12.18 -10.65 -16.78
N PHE A 47 -12.11 -10.81 -18.10
CA PHE A 47 -13.31 -11.14 -18.89
C PHE A 47 -13.79 -12.57 -18.65
N VAL A 48 -12.89 -13.47 -18.25
CA VAL A 48 -13.25 -14.82 -17.79
C VAL A 48 -13.88 -14.77 -16.39
N ASP A 49 -13.32 -13.97 -15.48
CA ASP A 49 -13.82 -13.81 -14.11
C ASP A 49 -13.64 -12.38 -13.62
N MET A 50 -14.75 -11.64 -13.51
CA MET A 50 -14.70 -10.23 -13.12
C MET A 50 -14.21 -10.00 -11.69
N ARG A 51 -14.16 -11.05 -10.85
CA ARG A 51 -13.67 -10.96 -9.47
C ARG A 51 -12.20 -10.57 -9.40
N TRP A 52 -11.43 -10.77 -10.48
CA TRP A 52 -10.05 -10.30 -10.62
C TRP A 52 -9.90 -8.77 -10.53
N ALA A 53 -11.00 -7.99 -10.58
CA ALA A 53 -10.98 -6.54 -10.39
C ALA A 53 -10.38 -6.08 -9.05
N HIS A 54 -10.33 -6.95 -8.03
CA HIS A 54 -9.70 -6.64 -6.75
C HIS A 54 -8.24 -6.19 -6.89
N ASN A 55 -7.54 -6.64 -7.94
CA ASN A 55 -6.16 -6.24 -8.19
C ASN A 55 -6.00 -4.77 -8.55
N TRP A 56 -6.98 -4.19 -9.25
CA TRP A 56 -7.00 -2.75 -9.48
C TRP A 56 -7.21 -1.99 -8.18
N VAL A 57 -8.03 -2.50 -7.25
CA VAL A 57 -8.16 -1.91 -5.90
C VAL A 57 -6.80 -1.86 -5.23
N TYR A 58 -6.08 -2.99 -5.16
CA TYR A 58 -4.77 -3.04 -4.52
C TYR A 58 -3.78 -2.08 -5.16
N ALA A 59 -3.68 -2.07 -6.50
CA ALA A 59 -2.80 -1.18 -7.23
C ALA A 59 -3.09 0.30 -6.94
N ILE A 60 -4.36 0.71 -7.04
CA ILE A 60 -4.80 2.08 -6.81
C ILE A 60 -4.52 2.51 -5.38
N VAL A 61 -4.84 1.66 -4.40
CA VAL A 61 -4.65 1.97 -2.99
C VAL A 61 -3.17 2.11 -2.65
N ILE A 62 -2.35 1.12 -3.02
CA ILE A 62 -0.90 1.13 -2.76
C ILE A 62 -0.26 2.38 -3.41
N LEU A 63 -0.60 2.67 -4.66
CA LEU A 63 -0.09 3.84 -5.37
C LEU A 63 -0.51 5.15 -4.70
N ASN A 64 -1.81 5.32 -4.43
CA ASN A 64 -2.34 6.53 -3.82
C ASN A 64 -1.71 6.80 -2.45
N VAL A 65 -1.61 5.77 -1.60
CA VAL A 65 -0.95 5.85 -0.30
C VAL A 65 0.53 6.20 -0.45
N GLY A 66 1.24 5.60 -1.42
CA GLY A 66 2.63 5.90 -1.71
C GLY A 66 2.85 7.36 -2.11
N ILE A 67 1.96 7.95 -2.92
CA ILE A 67 2.02 9.36 -3.29
C ILE A 67 1.65 10.26 -2.09
N ALA A 68 0.57 9.91 -1.38
CA ALA A 68 0.15 10.60 -0.15
C ALA A 68 1.26 10.61 0.92
N TRP A 69 2.20 9.65 0.86
CA TRP A 69 3.38 9.58 1.71
C TRP A 69 4.24 10.86 1.67
N TYR A 70 4.30 11.52 0.52
CA TYR A 70 5.12 12.71 0.30
C TYR A 70 4.39 14.00 0.62
N TYR A 71 3.06 13.98 0.61
CA TYR A 71 2.25 15.14 0.86
C TYR A 71 1.78 15.18 2.33
N LYS A 72 2.54 15.90 3.17
CA LYS A 72 2.46 15.90 4.64
C LYS A 72 1.28 16.68 5.24
N SER A 73 0.23 16.94 4.46
CA SER A 73 -1.02 17.53 4.97
C SER A 73 -1.76 16.51 5.83
N PRO A 74 -2.25 16.89 7.03
CA PRO A 74 -3.03 15.98 7.88
C PRO A 74 -4.28 15.42 7.20
N LEU A 75 -4.95 16.23 6.36
CA LEU A 75 -6.13 15.77 5.63
C LEU A 75 -5.76 14.73 4.57
N SER A 76 -4.67 14.94 3.84
CA SER A 76 -4.10 13.96 2.92
C SER A 76 -3.83 12.62 3.60
N ARG A 77 -3.26 12.63 4.82
CA ARG A 77 -2.99 11.39 5.57
C ARG A 77 -4.26 10.69 6.03
N ILE A 78 -5.26 11.45 6.47
CA ILE A 78 -6.56 10.88 6.85
C ILE A 78 -7.19 10.17 5.66
N ILE A 79 -7.21 10.80 4.48
CA ILE A 79 -7.73 10.18 3.26
C ILE A 79 -6.93 8.93 2.89
N ALA A 80 -5.60 8.95 3.03
CA ALA A 80 -4.76 7.78 2.79
C ALA A 80 -5.05 6.61 3.76
N VAL A 81 -5.48 6.87 5.00
CA VAL A 81 -5.95 5.82 5.92
C VAL A 81 -7.23 5.18 5.41
N PHE A 82 -8.21 5.99 4.98
CA PHE A 82 -9.45 5.47 4.38
C PHE A 82 -9.18 4.69 3.09
N GLN A 83 -8.24 5.17 2.26
CA GLN A 83 -7.80 4.43 1.08
C GLN A 83 -7.18 3.08 1.48
N ALA A 84 -6.24 3.06 2.45
CA ALA A 84 -5.58 1.84 2.92
C ALA A 84 -6.56 0.84 3.56
N PHE A 85 -7.65 1.31 4.16
CA PHE A 85 -8.70 0.45 4.72
C PHE A 85 -9.40 -0.40 3.65
N MET A 86 -9.37 0.02 2.38
CA MET A 86 -9.91 -0.78 1.29
C MET A 86 -9.13 -2.07 1.05
N LEU A 87 -7.86 -2.17 1.44
CA LEU A 87 -7.05 -3.39 1.25
C LEU A 87 -7.64 -4.59 2.01
N PRO A 88 -7.78 -4.58 3.35
CA PRO A 88 -8.34 -5.72 4.08
C PRO A 88 -9.80 -6.01 3.72
N VAL A 89 -10.61 -4.97 3.42
CA VAL A 89 -12.00 -5.15 2.98
C VAL A 89 -12.08 -5.88 1.64
N THR A 90 -11.16 -5.57 0.73
CA THR A 90 -11.09 -6.24 -0.57
C THR A 90 -10.55 -7.66 -0.41
N ALA A 91 -9.48 -7.85 0.36
CA ALA A 91 -8.89 -9.17 0.61
C ALA A 91 -9.80 -10.13 1.37
N SER A 92 -10.74 -9.63 2.15
CA SER A 92 -11.72 -10.50 2.81
C SER A 92 -12.74 -11.06 1.83
N GLY A 93 -12.93 -10.45 0.66
CA GLY A 93 -13.98 -10.82 -0.30
C GLY A 93 -15.39 -10.38 0.12
N SER A 94 -15.54 -9.66 1.24
CA SER A 94 -16.86 -9.33 1.80
C SER A 94 -17.76 -8.47 0.90
N PHE A 95 -17.20 -7.86 -0.15
CA PHE A 95 -17.93 -7.05 -1.12
C PHE A 95 -17.50 -7.37 -2.54
N ASP A 96 -18.38 -7.05 -3.49
CA ASP A 96 -18.10 -7.10 -4.92
C ASP A 96 -16.87 -6.25 -5.30
N THR A 97 -15.93 -6.86 -6.01
CA THR A 97 -14.61 -6.26 -6.26
C THR A 97 -14.65 -5.16 -7.33
N ILE A 98 -15.65 -5.16 -8.22
CA ILE A 98 -15.88 -4.08 -9.17
C ILE A 98 -16.38 -2.85 -8.42
N ILE A 99 -17.34 -3.02 -7.50
CA ILE A 99 -17.83 -1.94 -6.63
C ILE A 99 -16.66 -1.35 -5.83
N LEU A 100 -15.83 -2.20 -5.21
CA LEU A 100 -14.66 -1.74 -4.45
C LEU A 100 -13.63 -1.01 -5.34
N THR A 101 -13.51 -1.38 -6.61
CA THR A 101 -12.66 -0.67 -7.59
C THR A 101 -13.17 0.74 -7.83
N TYR A 102 -14.47 0.92 -8.03
CA TYR A 102 -15.06 2.26 -8.19
C TYR A 102 -14.93 3.10 -6.91
N VAL A 103 -15.20 2.51 -5.74
CA VAL A 103 -15.05 3.20 -4.45
C VAL A 103 -13.60 3.63 -4.24
N SER A 104 -12.63 2.74 -4.47
CA SER A 104 -11.21 3.04 -4.30
C SER A 104 -10.72 4.11 -5.28
N THR A 105 -11.21 4.08 -6.51
CA THR A 105 -10.94 5.11 -7.52
C THR A 105 -11.52 6.46 -7.09
N PHE A 106 -12.75 6.47 -6.56
CA PHE A 106 -13.41 7.68 -6.07
C PHE A 106 -12.66 8.31 -4.89
N ILE A 107 -12.23 7.52 -3.89
CA ILE A 107 -11.45 8.03 -2.77
C ILE A 107 -10.09 8.57 -3.25
N ALA A 108 -9.42 7.89 -4.18
CA ALA A 108 -8.18 8.36 -4.79
C ALA A 108 -8.38 9.69 -5.54
N PHE A 109 -9.50 9.84 -6.25
CA PHE A 109 -9.89 11.10 -6.89
C PHE A 109 -10.12 12.23 -5.88
N LEU A 110 -10.82 11.97 -4.76
CA LEU A 110 -10.99 12.95 -3.68
C LEU A 110 -9.66 13.38 -3.07
N TRP A 111 -8.71 12.46 -2.93
CA TRP A 111 -7.35 12.78 -2.49
C TRP A 111 -6.65 13.74 -3.48
N VAL A 112 -6.73 13.46 -4.79
CA VAL A 112 -6.15 14.32 -5.83
C VAL A 112 -6.79 15.72 -5.79
N LEU A 113 -8.11 15.82 -5.69
CA LEU A 113 -8.78 17.11 -5.55
C LEU A 113 -8.29 17.89 -4.34
N THR A 114 -8.15 17.21 -3.20
CA THR A 114 -7.63 17.81 -1.96
C THR A 114 -6.21 18.36 -2.15
N LEU A 115 -5.33 17.55 -2.74
CA LEU A 115 -3.96 17.95 -3.08
C LEU A 115 -3.95 19.20 -3.96
N LEU A 116 -4.74 19.21 -5.03
CA LEU A 116 -4.80 20.32 -5.99
C LEU A 116 -5.31 21.60 -5.32
N ILE A 117 -6.38 21.52 -4.53
CA ILE A 117 -6.94 22.68 -3.84
C ILE A 117 -5.93 23.26 -2.84
N GLU A 118 -5.29 22.43 -2.01
CA GLU A 118 -4.29 22.92 -1.06
C GLU A 118 -3.05 23.50 -1.75
N LYS A 119 -2.63 22.91 -2.88
CA LYS A 119 -1.54 23.45 -3.71
C LYS A 119 -1.88 24.81 -4.32
N ILE A 120 -3.09 24.97 -4.87
CA ILE A 120 -3.55 26.23 -5.47
C ILE A 120 -3.69 27.32 -4.40
N ARG A 121 -4.23 26.98 -3.22
CA ARG A 121 -4.40 27.94 -2.11
C ARG A 121 -3.11 28.27 -1.38
N GLY A 122 -2.08 27.43 -1.50
CA GLY A 122 -0.82 27.57 -0.75
C GLY A 122 -0.95 27.33 0.77
N ILE A 123 -2.12 26.87 1.24
CA ILE A 123 -2.43 26.67 2.66
C ILE A 123 -3.12 25.30 2.81
N GLU A 124 -2.65 24.49 3.75
CA GLU A 124 -3.26 23.19 4.09
C GLU A 124 -4.56 23.41 4.88
N PHE A 125 -5.61 22.61 4.62
CA PHE A 125 -6.95 22.79 5.19
C PHE A 125 -6.97 22.83 6.73
N LEU A 126 -6.14 22.01 7.37
CA LEU A 126 -6.12 21.85 8.83
C LEU A 126 -5.01 22.67 9.50
N LYS A 127 -4.27 23.51 8.75
CA LYS A 127 -3.12 24.25 9.29
C LYS A 127 -3.50 25.24 10.38
N GLU A 128 -4.59 25.99 10.18
CA GLU A 128 -5.05 27.04 11.10
C GLU A 128 -5.91 26.49 12.25
N ARG A 129 -6.57 25.34 12.02
CA ARG A 129 -7.50 24.74 12.98
C ARG A 129 -6.83 23.82 13.99
N CYS A 130 -5.61 23.36 13.73
CA CYS A 130 -4.92 22.39 14.57
C CYS A 130 -3.56 22.91 15.03
N SER A 131 -3.27 22.73 16.33
CA SER A 131 -1.94 23.01 16.87
C SER A 131 -0.86 22.17 16.18
N LEU A 132 0.40 22.64 16.20
CA LEU A 132 1.53 21.89 15.66
C LEU A 132 1.66 20.49 16.29
N LYS A 133 1.42 20.38 17.60
CA LYS A 133 1.45 19.09 18.33
C LYS A 133 0.39 18.13 17.79
N THR A 134 -0.84 18.62 17.61
CA THR A 134 -1.96 17.82 17.07
C THR A 134 -1.68 17.37 15.65
N ARG A 135 -1.17 18.26 14.79
CA ARG A 135 -0.82 17.93 13.40
C ARG A 135 0.26 16.86 13.31
N ASN A 136 1.31 16.98 14.13
CA ASN A 136 2.37 15.98 14.19
C ASN A 136 1.84 14.64 14.71
N TRP A 137 0.94 14.66 15.70
CA TRP A 137 0.29 13.46 16.20
C TRP A 137 -0.54 12.78 15.10
N ILE A 138 -1.39 13.53 14.38
CA ILE A 138 -2.20 13.02 13.28
C ILE A 138 -1.28 12.42 12.21
N ASN A 139 -0.29 13.16 11.73
CA ASN A 139 0.63 12.70 10.69
C ASN A 139 1.42 11.44 11.10
N LEU A 140 1.81 11.30 12.38
CA LEU A 140 2.47 10.08 12.85
C LEU A 140 1.51 8.89 12.86
N HIS A 141 0.36 9.03 13.53
CA HIS A 141 -0.53 7.89 13.81
C HIS A 141 -1.28 7.44 12.56
N THR A 142 -1.74 8.37 11.72
CA THR A 142 -2.36 8.03 10.43
C THR A 142 -1.43 7.18 9.59
N MET A 143 -0.15 7.52 9.52
CA MET A 143 0.80 6.73 8.74
C MET A 143 1.12 5.37 9.37
N VAL A 144 1.15 5.27 10.71
CA VAL A 144 1.24 3.96 11.38
C VAL A 144 0.02 3.11 11.04
N PHE A 145 -1.20 3.66 11.12
CA PHE A 145 -2.42 2.96 10.77
C PHE A 145 -2.43 2.52 9.30
N THR A 146 -1.98 3.37 8.39
CA THR A 146 -1.81 3.01 6.99
C THR A 146 -0.91 1.79 6.81
N TRP A 147 0.25 1.73 7.47
CA TRP A 147 1.12 0.54 7.39
C TRP A 147 0.50 -0.70 8.00
N ILE A 148 -0.21 -0.56 9.13
CA ILE A 148 -0.94 -1.67 9.74
C ILE A 148 -2.01 -2.19 8.78
N LEU A 149 -2.77 -1.30 8.13
CA LEU A 149 -3.81 -1.68 7.18
C LEU A 149 -3.23 -2.32 5.91
N ILE A 150 -2.08 -1.85 5.43
CA ILE A 150 -1.34 -2.50 4.35
C ILE A 150 -0.92 -3.91 4.78
N ALA A 151 -0.31 -4.08 5.96
CA ALA A 151 0.07 -5.40 6.47
C ALA A 151 -1.14 -6.32 6.72
N HIS A 152 -2.29 -5.73 7.05
CA HIS A 152 -3.52 -6.46 7.35
C HIS A 152 -4.01 -7.26 6.14
N ILE A 153 -3.73 -6.81 4.91
CA ILE A 153 -4.08 -7.58 3.70
C ILE A 153 -3.53 -9.02 3.77
N SER A 154 -2.27 -9.15 4.19
CA SER A 154 -1.54 -10.41 4.27
C SER A 154 -2.06 -11.28 5.40
N LEU A 155 -2.49 -10.69 6.51
CA LEU A 155 -3.14 -11.44 7.59
C LEU A 155 -4.52 -11.96 7.16
N VAL A 156 -5.31 -11.12 6.48
CA VAL A 156 -6.62 -11.52 5.94
C VAL A 156 -6.46 -12.64 4.94
N PHE A 157 -5.48 -12.55 4.03
CA PHE A 157 -5.18 -13.60 3.07
C PHE A 157 -4.72 -14.91 3.77
N LEU A 158 -3.63 -14.87 4.53
CA LEU A 158 -3.00 -16.08 5.08
C LEU A 158 -3.84 -16.79 6.14
N ILE A 159 -4.59 -16.05 6.95
CA ILE A 159 -5.33 -16.60 8.10
C ILE A 159 -6.82 -16.74 7.78
N GLY A 160 -7.40 -15.78 7.06
CA GLY A 160 -8.83 -15.76 6.75
C GLY A 160 -9.17 -16.51 5.48
N ARG A 161 -8.55 -16.13 4.35
CA ARG A 161 -8.91 -16.60 3.02
C ARG A 161 -8.31 -17.97 2.70
N LEU A 162 -6.99 -18.09 2.77
CA LEU A 162 -6.24 -19.26 2.30
C LEU A 162 -6.75 -20.60 2.88
N PRO A 163 -7.05 -20.73 4.19
CA PRO A 163 -7.58 -21.98 4.75
C PRO A 163 -8.97 -22.37 4.22
N LEU A 164 -9.71 -21.42 3.64
CA LEU A 164 -11.08 -21.57 3.19
C LEU A 164 -11.20 -21.65 1.66
N GLU A 165 -10.11 -21.52 0.90
CA GLU A 165 -10.18 -21.52 -0.57
C GLU A 165 -10.64 -22.85 -1.17
N ASN A 166 -10.53 -23.97 -0.44
CA ASN A 166 -11.18 -25.22 -0.84
C ASN A 166 -12.70 -25.06 -1.02
N GLN A 167 -13.33 -24.09 -0.33
CA GLN A 167 -14.76 -23.76 -0.51
C GLN A 167 -15.04 -23.06 -1.84
N LEU A 168 -14.06 -22.32 -2.40
CA LEU A 168 -14.16 -21.71 -3.73
C LEU A 168 -14.09 -22.76 -4.85
N LEU A 169 -13.31 -23.83 -4.63
CA LEU A 169 -13.14 -24.92 -5.58
C LEU A 169 -14.26 -25.96 -5.50
N GLY A 170 -14.90 -26.10 -4.32
CA GLY A 170 -15.80 -27.20 -4.02
C GLY A 170 -17.23 -27.02 -4.52
N PHE A 171 -17.91 -25.91 -4.20
CA PHE A 171 -19.34 -25.76 -4.47
C PHE A 171 -19.72 -24.27 -4.53
N GLY A 172 -19.92 -23.73 -5.73
CA GLY A 172 -20.14 -22.30 -6.00
C GLY A 172 -21.33 -21.63 -5.29
N THR A 173 -22.18 -22.38 -4.58
CA THR A 173 -23.34 -21.87 -3.83
C THR A 173 -23.09 -21.67 -2.32
N TYR A 174 -21.96 -22.15 -1.76
CA TYR A 174 -21.69 -22.06 -0.32
C TYR A 174 -20.42 -21.27 0.05
N ALA A 175 -19.80 -20.59 -0.91
CA ALA A 175 -18.59 -19.78 -0.67
C ALA A 175 -18.83 -18.54 0.21
N GLY A 176 -20.09 -18.19 0.49
CA GLY A 176 -20.45 -17.10 1.40
C GLY A 176 -19.78 -15.79 1.01
N TYR A 177 -19.03 -15.20 1.95
CA TYR A 177 -18.31 -13.95 1.72
C TYR A 177 -17.11 -14.11 0.78
N LEU A 178 -16.61 -15.33 0.51
CA LEU A 178 -15.51 -15.53 -0.44
C LEU A 178 -15.98 -15.50 -1.90
N ALA A 179 -17.29 -15.53 -2.14
CA ALA A 179 -17.85 -15.59 -3.50
C ALA A 179 -17.38 -14.44 -4.41
N ASN A 180 -17.00 -13.29 -3.85
CA ASN A 180 -16.55 -12.12 -4.61
C ASN A 180 -15.06 -12.14 -4.96
N LEU A 181 -14.29 -13.17 -4.55
CA LEU A 181 -12.88 -13.32 -4.92
C LEU A 181 -12.67 -14.56 -5.80
N PRO A 182 -11.71 -14.54 -6.74
CA PRO A 182 -11.30 -15.73 -7.46
C PRO A 182 -10.51 -16.68 -6.51
N PRO A 183 -10.38 -17.97 -6.82
CA PRO A 183 -9.48 -18.86 -6.07
C PRO A 183 -8.00 -18.53 -6.35
N GLU A 184 -7.18 -18.41 -5.31
CA GLU A 184 -5.73 -18.11 -5.40
C GLU A 184 -4.85 -19.16 -4.67
N SER A 185 -5.42 -20.33 -4.35
CA SER A 185 -4.75 -21.34 -3.48
C SER A 185 -3.47 -21.95 -4.06
N LEU A 186 -3.25 -21.80 -5.36
CA LEU A 186 -2.06 -22.26 -6.05
C LEU A 186 -1.13 -21.10 -6.45
N GLU A 187 -1.43 -19.87 -6.01
CA GLU A 187 -0.64 -18.68 -6.34
C GLU A 187 0.49 -18.45 -5.35
N PHE A 188 1.61 -19.14 -5.54
CA PHE A 188 2.81 -19.00 -4.71
C PHE A 188 3.34 -17.57 -4.70
N ALA A 189 3.15 -16.83 -5.80
CA ALA A 189 3.53 -15.42 -5.91
C ALA A 189 2.84 -14.54 -4.85
N THR A 190 1.56 -14.79 -4.61
CA THR A 190 0.72 -14.08 -3.62
C THR A 190 1.19 -14.42 -2.20
N TRP A 191 1.49 -15.68 -1.92
CA TRP A 191 1.97 -16.10 -0.60
C TRP A 191 3.32 -15.46 -0.25
N ALA A 192 4.26 -15.47 -1.21
CA ALA A 192 5.56 -14.86 -1.05
C ALA A 192 5.47 -13.33 -0.87
N PHE A 193 4.55 -12.68 -1.61
CA PHE A 193 4.28 -11.26 -1.46
C PHE A 193 3.80 -10.94 -0.04
N ASP A 194 2.81 -11.68 0.45
CA ASP A 194 2.18 -11.41 1.73
C ASP A 194 3.10 -11.61 2.93
N ILE A 195 3.88 -12.70 2.93
CA ILE A 195 4.85 -12.96 3.99
C ILE A 195 5.89 -11.84 4.05
N THR A 196 6.40 -11.41 2.90
CA THR A 196 7.42 -10.36 2.84
C THR A 196 6.84 -8.97 3.14
N LEU A 197 5.57 -8.72 2.81
CA LEU A 197 4.85 -7.49 3.12
C LEU A 197 4.65 -7.30 4.63
N LEU A 198 4.36 -8.38 5.38
CA LEU A 198 4.29 -8.35 6.85
C LEU A 198 5.63 -7.92 7.46
N ALA A 199 6.73 -8.53 7.01
CA ALA A 199 8.07 -8.16 7.45
C ALA A 199 8.39 -6.70 7.09
N TRP A 200 7.99 -6.27 5.89
CA TRP A 200 8.18 -4.90 5.44
C TRP A 200 7.49 -3.89 6.35
N ALA A 201 6.20 -4.09 6.62
CA ALA A 201 5.42 -3.19 7.47
C ALA A 201 6.02 -3.08 8.88
N ALA A 202 6.51 -4.19 9.46
CA ALA A 202 7.18 -4.17 10.75
C ALA A 202 8.45 -3.30 10.74
N ILE A 203 9.29 -3.43 9.70
CA ILE A 203 10.49 -2.60 9.51
C ILE A 203 10.10 -1.11 9.41
N VAL A 204 9.10 -0.77 8.60
CA VAL A 204 8.72 0.63 8.38
C VAL A 204 8.09 1.25 9.63
N ILE A 205 7.23 0.52 10.35
CA ILE A 205 6.64 0.99 11.62
C ILE A 205 7.74 1.25 12.65
N TYR A 206 8.71 0.34 12.77
CA TYR A 206 9.87 0.53 13.64
C TYR A 206 10.66 1.79 13.30
N GLU A 207 11.00 1.97 12.01
CA GLU A 207 11.71 3.14 11.51
C GLU A 207 10.94 4.43 11.80
N GLN A 208 9.63 4.43 11.57
CA GLN A 208 8.76 5.59 11.76
C GLN A 208 8.65 6.01 13.24
N ILE A 209 8.45 5.05 14.16
CA ILE A 209 8.33 5.31 15.60
C ILE A 209 9.68 5.74 16.18
N LYS A 210 10.75 4.97 15.94
CA LYS A 210 12.05 5.20 16.55
C LYS A 210 12.72 6.48 16.04
N LEU A 211 12.72 6.67 14.72
CA LEU A 211 13.43 7.79 14.13
C LEU A 211 12.58 9.04 14.10
N GLY A 212 11.25 8.94 14.15
CA GLY A 212 10.37 10.07 13.90
C GLY A 212 10.38 10.50 12.43
N TYR A 213 10.67 9.53 11.57
CA TYR A 213 10.87 9.70 10.15
C TYR A 213 9.55 10.17 9.47
N ASN A 214 9.67 10.89 8.34
CA ASN A 214 8.60 11.60 7.63
C ASN A 214 7.99 12.80 8.39
N TYR A 215 7.50 12.66 9.63
CA TYR A 215 6.80 13.76 10.32
C TYR A 215 7.72 14.79 10.99
N LYS A 216 8.95 14.42 11.39
CA LYS A 216 9.97 15.36 11.94
C LYS A 216 11.04 15.79 10.93
N ASN A 217 10.85 15.51 9.63
CA ASN A 217 11.84 15.78 8.57
C ASN A 217 13.25 15.19 8.82
N LYS A 218 13.34 14.11 9.59
CA LYS A 218 14.60 13.43 9.89
C LYS A 218 15.12 12.59 8.70
N PRO A 219 16.43 12.30 8.64
CA PRO A 219 17.04 11.56 7.54
C PRO A 219 16.39 10.19 7.30
N TRP A 220 16.32 9.82 6.01
CA TRP A 220 15.67 8.60 5.52
C TRP A 220 16.41 7.32 5.96
N PRO A 221 15.75 6.37 6.63
CA PRO A 221 16.30 5.04 6.82
C PRO A 221 16.10 4.20 5.55
N LYS A 222 17.19 3.61 5.04
CA LYS A 222 17.19 2.99 3.71
C LYS A 222 16.54 1.59 3.70
N PHE A 223 16.42 0.91 4.84
CA PHE A 223 16.01 -0.49 4.89
C PHE A 223 14.56 -0.68 4.45
N GLY A 224 13.64 0.15 4.94
CA GLY A 224 12.27 0.14 4.48
C GLY A 224 12.15 0.35 2.96
N PHE A 225 13.02 1.11 2.32
CA PHE A 225 12.95 1.26 0.86
C PHE A 225 13.44 0.00 0.14
N TRP A 226 14.61 -0.50 0.53
CA TRP A 226 15.22 -1.64 -0.16
C TRP A 226 14.42 -2.93 -0.01
N TRP A 227 13.64 -3.07 1.06
CA TRP A 227 12.79 -4.25 1.28
C TRP A 227 11.69 -4.40 0.22
N VAL A 228 11.33 -3.33 -0.49
CA VAL A 228 10.43 -3.37 -1.65
C VAL A 228 10.90 -4.37 -2.70
N PHE A 229 12.21 -4.38 -2.97
CA PHE A 229 12.79 -5.30 -3.95
C PHE A 229 12.82 -6.73 -3.44
N VAL A 230 12.86 -6.92 -2.11
CA VAL A 230 12.70 -8.25 -1.51
C VAL A 230 11.27 -8.72 -1.76
N CYS A 231 10.25 -7.89 -1.49
CA CYS A 231 8.85 -8.24 -1.75
C CYS A 231 8.60 -8.58 -3.22
N MET A 232 9.01 -7.70 -4.13
CA MET A 232 8.81 -7.91 -5.57
C MET A 232 9.62 -9.12 -6.07
N GLY A 233 10.89 -9.22 -5.67
CA GLY A 233 11.78 -10.30 -6.09
C GLY A 233 11.31 -11.67 -5.61
N SER A 234 10.86 -11.78 -4.35
CA SER A 234 10.33 -13.05 -3.83
C SER A 234 9.08 -13.50 -4.57
N SER A 235 8.17 -12.56 -4.89
CA SER A 235 6.95 -12.87 -5.64
C SER A 235 7.25 -13.32 -7.06
N LEU A 236 8.19 -12.67 -7.75
CA LEU A 236 8.60 -13.06 -9.10
C LEU A 236 9.29 -14.43 -9.13
N ILE A 237 10.15 -14.72 -8.14
CA ILE A 237 10.78 -16.05 -8.00
C ILE A 237 9.72 -17.11 -7.73
N ALA A 238 8.77 -16.84 -6.84
CA ALA A 238 7.68 -17.76 -6.54
C ALA A 238 6.77 -18.00 -7.75
N LEU A 239 6.48 -16.95 -8.53
CA LEU A 239 5.75 -17.07 -9.79
C LEU A 239 6.48 -17.95 -10.81
N LEU A 240 7.80 -17.77 -10.96
CA LEU A 240 8.61 -18.61 -11.82
C LEU A 240 8.59 -20.08 -11.37
N ILE A 241 8.69 -20.34 -10.07
CA ILE A 241 8.61 -21.70 -9.52
C ILE A 241 7.23 -22.31 -9.82
N GLN A 242 6.16 -21.55 -9.62
CA GLN A 242 4.78 -21.99 -9.92
C GLN A 242 4.63 -22.38 -11.39
N GLU A 243 5.09 -21.53 -12.30
CA GLU A 243 5.04 -21.80 -13.75
C GLU A 243 5.82 -23.06 -14.14
N LEU A 244 6.99 -23.27 -13.52
CA LEU A 244 7.83 -24.44 -13.81
C LEU A 244 7.31 -25.76 -13.19
N THR A 245 6.40 -25.70 -12.23
CA THR A 245 5.98 -26.89 -11.45
C THR A 245 4.52 -27.27 -11.67
N ILE A 246 3.63 -26.28 -11.71
CA ILE A 246 2.17 -26.48 -11.73
C ILE A 246 1.55 -25.85 -13.00
N GLY A 247 2.19 -24.83 -13.58
CA GLY A 247 1.64 -24.03 -14.68
C GLY A 247 0.65 -22.96 -14.21
N PHE A 248 0.19 -22.13 -15.14
CA PHE A 248 -0.88 -21.13 -14.95
C PHE A 248 -2.29 -21.72 -15.18
#